data_AF-A0A1H9MUJ7-F1
#
_entry.id   AF-A0A1H9MUJ7-F1
#
_cell.length_a   1.000
_cell.length_b   1.000
_cell.length_c   1.000
_cell.angle_alpha   90.00
_cell.angle_beta   90.00
_cell.angle_gamma   90.00
#
_symmetry.space_group_name_H-M   'P 1'
#
loop_
_entity.id
_entity.type
_entity.pdbx_description
1 polymer ?
#
loop_
_entity_poly.entity_id
_entity_poly.type
_entity_poly.pdbx_seq_one_letter_code
_entity_poly.pdbx_strand_id
1 'polypeptide(L)' 'MDLSQFPEHFRAHVLSGIVRSSRAGISIRFGKLEGQVLPVMIRQVLDGSQTQLLPEELEYRARTTFSKLPYEFRIRME' A
#
# COMPACT_ATOMS: atom_id res chain seq x y z
N MET A 1 -0.44 6.40 10.37
CA MET A 1 -1.26 5.24 9.95
C MET A 1 -1.82 4.61 11.21
N ASP A 2 -3.11 4.29 11.24
CA ASP A 2 -3.72 3.56 12.34
C ASP A 2 -3.65 2.05 12.03
N LEU A 3 -2.97 1.27 12.87
CA LEU A 3 -2.85 -0.18 12.70
C LEU A 3 -4.00 -0.94 13.37
N SER A 4 -4.74 -0.29 14.27
CA SER A 4 -5.82 -0.92 15.02
C SER A 4 -6.99 -1.31 14.13
N GLN A 5 -7.18 -0.59 13.01
CA GLN A 5 -8.18 -0.87 11.99
C GLN A 5 -7.98 -2.21 11.26
N PHE A 6 -6.77 -2.80 11.33
CA PHE A 6 -6.48 -4.09 10.72
C PHE A 6 -6.62 -5.22 11.76
N PRO A 7 -7.12 -6.40 11.37
CA PRO A 7 -7.15 -7.57 12.24
C PRO A 7 -5.74 -7.96 12.64
N GLU A 8 -5.57 -8.46 13.86
CA GLU A 8 -4.26 -8.69 14.46
C GLU A 8 -3.33 -9.55 13.59
N HIS A 9 -3.86 -10.63 13.01
CA HIS A 9 -3.12 -11.54 12.13
C HIS A 9 -2.66 -10.88 10.81
N PHE A 10 -3.27 -9.77 10.39
CA PHE A 10 -2.86 -9.02 9.20
C PHE A 10 -1.90 -7.87 9.50
N ARG A 11 -1.81 -7.37 10.74
CA ARG A 11 -0.96 -6.21 11.08
C ARG A 11 0.50 -6.42 10.69
N ALA A 12 1.05 -7.60 10.98
CA ALA A 12 2.41 -7.97 10.60
C ALA A 12 2.58 -8.05 9.06
N HIS A 13 1.59 -8.60 8.35
CA HIS A 13 1.59 -8.66 6.89
C HIS A 13 1.56 -7.25 6.26
N VAL A 14 0.72 -6.37 6.79
CA VAL A 14 0.60 -4.97 6.35
C VAL A 14 1.93 -4.23 6.53
N LEU A 15 2.51 -4.29 7.73
CA LEU A 15 3.81 -3.66 8.02
C LEU A 15 4.92 -4.22 7.12
N SER A 16 4.99 -5.54 6.98
CA SER A 16 5.98 -6.20 6.12
C SER A 16 5.82 -5.80 4.66
N GLY A 17 4.57 -5.68 4.17
CA GLY A 17 4.25 -5.17 2.85
C GLY A 17 4.75 -3.74 2.64
N ILE A 18 4.44 -2.82 3.55
CA ILE A 18 4.88 -1.41 3.48
C ILE A 18 6.41 -1.32 3.44
N VAL A 19 7.11 -2.04 4.32
CA VAL A 19 8.57 -2.02 4.38
C VAL A 19 9.18 -2.57 3.08
N ARG A 20 8.63 -3.66 2.53
CA ARG A 20 9.09 -4.22 1.24
C ARG A 20 8.86 -3.25 0.09
N SER A 21 7.69 -2.62 0.01
CA SER A 21 7.39 -1.60 -0.99
C SER A 21 8.32 -0.40 -0.87
N SER A 22 8.60 0.06 0.36
CA SER A 22 9.51 1.18 0.59
C SER A 22 10.93 0.88 0.11
N ARG A 23 11.45 -0.33 0.31
CA ARG A 23 12.76 -0.76 -0.24
C ARG A 23 12.79 -0.81 -1.76
N ALA A 24 11.62 -1.01 -2.39
CA ALA A 24 11.46 -0.93 -3.84
C ALA A 24 11.17 0.50 -4.35
N GLY A 25 11.31 1.52 -3.49
CA GLY A 25 11.03 2.91 -3.84
C GLY A 25 9.54 3.24 -3.96
N ILE A 26 8.67 2.49 -3.28
CA ILE A 26 7.23 2.71 -3.31
C ILE A 26 6.77 3.03 -1.88
N SER A 27 6.38 4.29 -1.66
CA SER A 27 5.74 4.74 -0.43
C SER A 27 4.24 4.42 -0.48
N ILE A 28 3.77 3.62 0.47
CA ILE A 28 2.35 3.25 0.60
C ILE A 28 1.83 3.75 1.93
N ARG A 29 0.75 4.52 1.90
CA ARG A 29 0.10 5.07 3.09
C ARG A 29 -1.37 4.68 3.10
N PHE A 30 -1.78 4.05 4.18
CA PHE A 30 -3.19 3.74 4.42
C PHE A 30 -3.86 4.88 5.18
N GLY A 31 -5.04 5.25 4.70
CA GLY A 31 -5.95 6.17 5.38
C GLY A 31 -6.72 5.48 6.50
N LYS A 32 -7.80 6.13 6.94
CA LYS A 32 -8.77 5.57 7.88
C LYS A 32 -9.79 4.73 7.10
N LEU A 33 -10.11 3.54 7.60
CA LEU A 33 -11.13 2.66 7.05
C LEU A 33 -12.51 3.36 7.06
N GLU A 34 -13.14 3.42 5.90
CA GLU A 34 -14.45 4.02 5.67
C GLU A 34 -15.46 2.89 5.37
N GLY A 35 -15.99 2.27 6.42
CA GLY A 35 -16.85 1.08 6.29
C GLY A 35 -16.05 -0.13 5.84
N GLN A 36 -16.22 -0.55 4.59
CA GLN A 36 -15.45 -1.65 3.97
C GLN A 36 -14.35 -1.15 3.03
N VAL A 37 -14.27 0.17 2.81
CA VAL A 37 -13.32 0.78 1.88
C VAL A 37 -12.12 1.28 2.65
N LEU A 38 -10.93 0.81 2.29
CA LEU A 38 -9.66 1.27 2.81
C LEU A 38 -8.99 2.22 1.80
N PRO A 39 -8.88 3.52 2.11
CA PRO A 39 -8.14 4.46 1.29
C PRO A 39 -6.64 4.12 1.32
N VAL A 40 -6.03 4.06 0.14
CA VAL A 40 -4.59 3.80 -0.01
C VAL A 40 -4.00 4.88 -0.91
N MET A 41 -3.00 5.59 -0.41
CA MET A 41 -2.19 6.49 -1.20
C MET A 41 -0.88 5.80 -1.55
N ILE A 42 -0.54 5.81 -2.84
CA ILE A 42 0.70 5.24 -3.37
C ILE A 42 1.48 6.35 -4.02
N ARG A 43 2.77 6.43 -3.69
CA ARG A 43 3.72 7.36 -4.29
C ARG A 43 5.02 6.63 -4.58
N GLN A 44 5.58 6.86 -5.76
CA GLN A 44 6.93 6.39 -6.06
C GLN A 44 7.95 7.40 -5.53
N VAL A 45 8.91 6.91 -4.76
CA VAL A 45 10.05 7.67 -4.26
C VAL A 45 11.26 7.19 -5.04
N LEU A 46 11.66 7.97 -6.05
CA LEU A 46 12.78 7.65 -6.93
C LEU A 46 14.10 8.06 -6.28
N ASP A 47 14.86 7.10 -5.78
CA ASP A 47 16.24 7.34 -5.32
C ASP A 47 17.23 7.13 -6.48
N GLY A 48 17.20 8.03 -7.48
CA GLY A 48 18.20 8.26 -8.54
C GLY A 48 18.57 7.12 -9.50
N SER A 49 18.32 5.87 -9.12
CA SER A 49 18.77 4.63 -9.76
C SER A 49 17.60 3.70 -10.10
N GLN A 50 16.38 4.14 -9.81
CA GLN A 50 15.16 3.38 -10.03
C GLN A 50 14.41 3.88 -11.26
N THR A 51 13.94 2.94 -12.07
CA THR A 51 13.04 3.23 -13.19
C THR A 51 11.69 3.70 -12.66
N GLN A 52 11.19 4.80 -13.22
CA GLN A 52 9.82 5.24 -12.97
C GLN A 52 8.84 4.17 -13.45
N LEU A 53 8.04 3.65 -12.52
CA LEU A 53 7.02 2.66 -12.83
C LEU A 53 5.79 3.38 -13.35
N LEU A 54 5.04 2.70 -14.22
CA LEU A 54 3.77 3.24 -14.66
C LEU A 54 2.76 3.26 -13.49
N PRO A 55 1.86 4.26 -13.46
CA PRO A 55 0.71 4.31 -12.55
C PRO A 55 0.01 2.96 -12.35
N GLU A 56 -0.26 2.26 -13.46
CA GLU A 56 -0.95 0.97 -13.47
C GLU A 56 -0.12 -0.14 -12.80
N GLU A 57 1.20 -0.13 -12.98
CA GLU A 57 2.09 -1.09 -12.33
C GLU A 57 2.19 -0.86 -10.83
N LEU A 58 2.21 0.41 -10.39
CA LEU A 58 2.21 0.78 -8.97
C LEU A 58 0.93 0.30 -8.29
N GLU A 59 -0.22 0.53 -8.93
CA GLU A 59 -1.51 0.05 -8.46
C GLU A 59 -1.53 -1.49 -8.38
N TYR A 60 -1.11 -2.16 -9.45
CA TYR A 60 -1.07 -3.62 -9.52
C TYR A 60 -0.22 -4.23 -8.41
N ARG A 61 0.97 -3.67 -8.15
CA ARG A 61 1.87 -4.14 -7.08
C ARG A 61 1.26 -3.96 -5.69
N ALA A 62 0.65 -2.81 -5.42
CA ALA A 62 0.00 -2.57 -4.13
C ALA A 62 -1.20 -3.49 -3.94
N ARG A 63 -2.08 -3.63 -4.93
CA ARG A 63 -3.21 -4.57 -4.89
C ARG A 63 -2.76 -5.99 -4.64
N THR A 64 -1.74 -6.44 -5.35
CA THR A 64 -1.20 -7.80 -5.18
C THR A 64 -0.62 -8.01 -3.77
N THR A 65 0.15 -7.04 -3.27
CA THR A 65 0.78 -7.10 -1.94
C THR A 65 -0.25 -7.20 -0.81
N PHE A 66 -1.36 -6.48 -0.93
CA PHE A 66 -2.41 -6.41 0.10
C PHE A 66 -3.68 -7.19 -0.26
N SER A 67 -3.67 -8.00 -1.31
CA SER A 67 -4.80 -8.81 -1.79
C SER A 67 -5.48 -9.68 -0.73
N LYS A 68 -4.74 -10.05 0.33
CA LYS A 68 -5.24 -10.87 1.43
C LYS A 68 -6.08 -10.10 2.45
N LEU A 69 -6.09 -8.76 2.40
CA LEU A 69 -6.88 -7.98 3.36
C LEU A 69 -8.37 -8.05 3.00
N PRO A 70 -9.26 -8.13 4.00
CA PRO A 70 -10.70 -8.23 3.81
C PRO A 70 -11.34 -6.85 3.54
N TYR A 71 -10.68 -5.99 2.76
CA TYR A 71 -11.11 -4.61 2.51
C TYR A 71 -11.13 -4.32 1.01
N GLU A 72 -12.07 -3.47 0.60
CA GLU A 72 -12.03 -2.87 -0.72
C GLU A 72 -10.99 -1.75 -0.74
N PHE A 73 -10.09 -1.75 -1.71
CA PHE A 73 -9.06 -0.72 -1.81
C PHE A 73 -9.51 0.42 -2.70
N ARG A 74 -9.50 1.64 -2.15
CA ARG A 74 -9.58 2.88 -2.94
C ARG A 74 -8.19 3.45 -3.09
N ILE A 75 -7.53 3.11 -4.19
CA ILE A 75 -6.16 3.53 -4.47
C ILE A 75 -6.16 4.90 -5.12
N ARG A 76 -5.33 5.80 -4.60
CA ARG A 76 -5.01 7.10 -5.19
C ARG A 76 -3.50 7.21 -5.37
N MET A 77 -3.10 7.80 -6.48
CA MET A 77 -1.69 8.04 -6.79
C MET A 77 -1.36 9.49 -6.51
N GLU A 78 -0.20 9.72 -5.88
CA GLU A 78 0.35 11.04 -5.57
C GLU A 78 1.72 11.23 -6.23
#